data_AF-A0A2N9NIP4-F1
#
_entry.id   AF-A0A2N9NIP4-F1
#
_cell.length_a   1.000
_cell.length_b   1.000
_cell.length_c   1.000
_cell.angle_alpha   90.00
_cell.angle_beta   90.00
_cell.angle_gamma   90.00
#
_symmetry.space_group_name_H-M   'P 1'
#
loop_
_entity.id
_entity.type
_entity.pdbx_description
1 polymer ?
#
loop_
_entity_poly.entity_id
_entity_poly.type
_entity_poly.pdbx_seq_one_letter_code
_entity_poly.pdbx_strand_id
1 'polypeptide(L)'
;MKMLYFSSDGAEVDALSRELSAAGIPCEVRHGPFPEGMFPQDSYAELWIVHERDCHRALMLCVELGVGFAKRPRKLPTFDD
;
A
#
# COMPACT_ATOMS: atom_id res chain seq x y z
N MET A 1 -4.78 11.51 -11.84
CA MET A 1 -4.21 10.31 -11.17
C MET A 1 -3.58 10.76 -9.87
N LYS A 2 -3.72 9.98 -8.80
CA LYS A 2 -3.17 10.34 -7.48
C LYS A 2 -2.56 9.14 -6.79
N MET A 3 -1.37 9.29 -6.24
CA MET A 3 -0.73 8.27 -5.42
C MET A 3 -1.47 8.13 -4.09
N LEU A 4 -1.89 6.91 -3.76
CA LEU A 4 -2.63 6.58 -2.55
C LEU A 4 -1.74 5.99 -1.47
N TYR A 5 -0.82 5.10 -1.88
CA TYR A 5 0.00 4.31 -0.98
C TYR A 5 1.34 3.99 -1.64
N PHE A 6 2.39 3.82 -0.86
CA PHE A 6 3.65 3.24 -1.32
C PHE A 6 4.23 2.39 -0.20
N SER A 7 4.93 1.31 -0.56
CA SER A 7 5.62 0.43 0.40
C SER A 7 6.87 -0.14 -0.25
N SER A 8 7.87 -0.46 0.57
CA SER A 8 9.01 -1.29 0.14
C SER A 8 8.60 -2.76 -0.04
N ASP A 9 7.50 -3.18 0.59
CA ASP A 9 6.93 -4.50 0.37
C ASP A 9 5.92 -4.46 -0.79
N GLY A 10 6.36 -4.91 -1.96
CA GLY A 10 5.50 -5.00 -3.15
C GLY A 10 4.26 -5.87 -2.94
N ALA A 11 4.34 -6.90 -2.09
CA ALA A 11 3.21 -7.79 -1.84
C ALA A 11 2.06 -7.07 -1.11
N GLU A 12 2.36 -6.10 -0.24
CA GLU A 12 1.33 -5.27 0.39
C GLU A 12 0.61 -4.41 -0.64
N VAL A 13 1.35 -3.86 -1.60
CA VAL A 13 0.82 -2.98 -2.64
C VAL A 13 -0.06 -3.78 -3.62
N ASP A 14 0.39 -4.95 -4.02
CA ASP A 14 -0.38 -5.88 -4.86
C ASP A 14 -1.65 -6.35 -4.15
N ALA A 15 -1.57 -6.69 -2.87
CA ALA A 15 -2.74 -7.08 -2.08
C ALA A 15 -3.77 -5.94 -2.03
N LEU A 16 -3.34 -4.71 -1.72
CA LEU A 16 -4.23 -3.56 -1.68
C LEU A 16 -4.82 -3.22 -3.06
N SER A 17 -4.06 -3.39 -4.13
CA SER A 17 -4.55 -3.22 -5.51
C SER A 17 -5.68 -4.20 -5.83
N ARG A 18 -5.58 -5.45 -5.37
CA ARG A 18 -6.64 -6.45 -5.55
C ARG A 18 -7.91 -6.08 -4.78
N GLU A 19 -7.77 -5.62 -3.54
CA GLU A 19 -8.92 -5.18 -2.72
C GLU A 19 -9.63 -3.97 -3.33
N LEU A 20 -8.88 -2.97 -3.79
CA LEU A 20 -9.43 -1.82 -4.50
C LEU A 20 -10.14 -2.23 -5.79
N SER A 21 -9.52 -3.11 -6.57
CA SER A 21 -10.10 -3.63 -7.81
C SER A 21 -11.40 -4.40 -7.54
N ALA A 22 -11.44 -5.21 -6.47
CA ALA A 22 -12.64 -5.92 -6.02
C ALA A 22 -13.75 -4.95 -5.58
N ALA A 23 -13.40 -3.81 -4.99
CA ALA A 23 -14.33 -2.73 -4.65
C ALA A 23 -14.77 -1.86 -5.85
N GLY A 24 -14.31 -2.18 -7.07
CA GLY A 24 -14.61 -1.45 -8.29
C GLY A 24 -13.85 -0.12 -8.42
N ILE A 25 -12.72 0.01 -7.74
CA ILE A 25 -11.88 1.21 -7.77
C ILE A 25 -10.67 0.95 -8.69
N PRO A 26 -10.61 1.59 -9.87
CA PRO A 26 -9.50 1.40 -10.79
C PRO A 26 -8.21 2.01 -10.22
N CYS A 27 -7.18 1.16 -10.10
CA CYS A 27 -5.86 1.52 -9.61
C CYS A 27 -4.75 0.93 -10.50
N GLU A 28 -3.56 1.51 -10.39
CA GLU A 28 -2.35 1.12 -11.11
C GLU A 28 -1.23 0.93 -10.09
N VAL A 29 -0.51 -0.18 -10.18
CA VAL A 29 0.69 -0.44 -9.39
C VAL A 29 1.90 -0.07 -10.22
N ARG A 30 2.80 0.74 -9.64
CA ARG A 30 4.08 1.11 -10.26
C ARG A 30 5.20 0.60 -9.40
N HIS A 31 6.16 -0.07 -10.02
CA HIS A 31 7.39 -0.48 -9.35
C HIS A 31 8.52 0.43 -9.83
N GLY A 32 9.30 0.96 -8.89
CA GLY A 32 10.37 1.90 -9.20
C GLY A 32 11.61 1.66 -8.34
N PRO A 33 12.80 2.06 -8.82
CA PRO A 33 13.97 2.22 -7.97
C PRO A 33 13.78 3.46 -7.11
N PHE A 34 14.04 3.39 -5.79
CA PHE A 34 13.97 4.60 -4.92
C PHE A 34 14.74 5.75 -5.56
N PRO A 35 14.24 7.00 -5.47
CA PRO A 35 15.00 8.16 -5.91
C PRO A 35 16.40 8.12 -5.28
N GLU A 36 17.42 8.35 -6.12
CA GLU A 36 18.83 8.20 -5.75
C GLU A 36 19.12 8.90 -4.42
N GLY A 37 19.59 8.14 -3.43
CA GLY A 37 20.01 8.65 -2.13
C GLY A 37 19.08 8.37 -0.95
N MET A 38 17.88 7.81 -1.14
CA MET A 38 17.01 7.45 0.00
C MET A 38 17.34 6.08 0.61
N PHE A 39 17.48 5.02 -0.20
CA PHE A 39 17.88 3.69 0.29
C PHE A 39 18.62 2.94 -0.83
N PRO A 40 19.79 2.34 -0.55
CA PRO A 40 20.48 1.53 -1.55
C PRO A 40 19.73 0.20 -1.67
N GLN A 41 19.18 -0.09 -2.85
CA GLN A 41 18.78 -1.41 -3.34
C GLN A 41 17.34 -1.93 -3.09
N ASP A 42 16.52 -1.29 -2.26
CA ASP A 42 15.14 -1.79 -2.09
C ASP A 42 14.23 -1.31 -3.23
N SER A 43 13.70 -2.23 -4.03
CA SER A 43 12.61 -1.91 -4.97
C SER A 43 11.37 -1.52 -4.16
N TYR A 44 10.73 -0.41 -4.53
CA TYR A 44 9.48 0.00 -3.89
C TYR A 44 8.32 -0.07 -4.88
N ALA A 45 7.12 -0.25 -4.34
CA ALA A 45 5.89 -0.28 -5.09
C ALA A 45 5.01 0.90 -4.67
N GLU A 46 4.40 1.54 -5.65
CA GLU A 46 3.46 2.65 -5.48
C GLU A 46 2.10 2.23 -6.01
N LEU A 47 1.05 2.64 -5.31
CA LEU A 47 -0.33 2.45 -5.70
C LEU A 47 -0.93 3.78 -6.11
N TRP A 48 -1.40 3.84 -7.36
CA TRP A 48 -1.96 5.02 -7.97
C TRP A 48 -3.44 4.80 -8.28
N ILE A 49 -4.29 5.73 -7.84
CA ILE A 49 -5.70 5.74 -8.23
C ILE A 49 -5.82 6.44 -9.58
N VAL A 50 -6.52 5.78 -10.51
CA VAL A 50 -6.74 6.30 -11.87
C VAL A 50 -7.63 7.54 -11.83
N HIS A 51 -8.75 7.46 -11.10
CA HIS A 51 -9.73 8.53 -10.99
C HIS A 51 -9.75 9.19 -9.60
N GLU A 52 -9.45 10.48 -9.55
CA GLU A 52 -9.37 11.20 -8.27
C GLU A 52 -10.69 11.23 -7.48
N ARG A 53 -11.84 11.12 -8.15
CA ARG A 53 -13.15 10.99 -7.49
C ARG A 53 -13.24 9.76 -6.57
N ASP A 54 -12.49 8.70 -6.89
CA ASP A 54 -12.48 7.46 -6.13
C ASP A 54 -11.44 7.50 -4.99
N CYS A 55 -10.66 8.58 -4.89
CA CYS A 55 -9.64 8.75 -3.84
C CYS A 55 -10.23 8.67 -2.43
N HIS A 56 -11.39 9.28 -2.19
CA HIS A 56 -12.01 9.23 -0.86
C HIS A 56 -12.44 7.80 -0.50
N ARG A 57 -13.08 7.09 -1.43
CA ARG A 57 -13.49 5.68 -1.23
C ARG A 57 -12.27 4.77 -1.03
N ALA A 58 -11.21 4.98 -1.81
CA ALA A 58 -9.97 4.23 -1.68
C ALA A 58 -9.31 4.46 -0.31
N LEU A 59 -9.25 5.70 0.17
CA LEU A 59 -8.72 6.03 1.51
C LEU A 59 -9.54 5.36 2.62
N MET A 60 -10.87 5.37 2.52
CA MET A 60 -11.73 4.69 3.48
C MET A 60 -11.47 3.18 3.49
N LEU A 61 -11.33 2.56 2.31
CA LEU A 61 -11.01 1.13 2.23
C LEU A 61 -9.64 0.83 2.86
N CYS A 62 -8.63 1.67 2.64
CA CYS A 62 -7.33 1.51 3.31
C CYS A 62 -7.45 1.55 4.84
N VAL A 63 -8.32 2.42 5.39
CA VAL A 63 -8.60 2.48 6.84
C VAL A 63 -9.24 1.19 7.31
N GLU A 64 -10.26 0.70 6.61
CA GLU A 64 -10.97 -0.55 6.94
C GLU A 64 -10.04 -1.77 6.91
N LEU A 65 -9.10 -1.78 5.95
CA LEU A 65 -8.08 -2.82 5.80
C LEU A 65 -6.88 -2.63 6.74
N GLY A 66 -6.80 -1.52 7.48
CA GLY A 66 -5.69 -1.22 8.39
C GLY A 66 -4.35 -0.98 7.68
N VAL A 67 -4.37 -0.50 6.42
CA VAL A 67 -3.17 -0.20 5.62
C VAL A 67 -2.71 1.24 5.86
N GLY A 68 -1.40 1.46 6.03
CA GLY A 68 -0.80 2.80 6.19
C GLY A 68 -0.89 3.42 7.59
N PHE A 69 -1.72 2.89 8.50
CA PHE A 69 -1.73 3.30 9.91
C PHE A 69 -0.69 2.47 10.65
N ALA A 70 0.54 3.00 10.75
CA ALA A 70 1.67 2.48 11.55
C ALA A 70 1.34 1.11 12.16
N LYS A 71 1.49 0.03 11.37
CA LYS A 71 1.22 -1.34 11.83
C LYS A 71 2.03 -1.49 13.10
N ARG A 72 1.37 -1.40 14.27
CA ARG A 72 2.06 -1.70 15.53
C ARG A 72 2.64 -3.09 15.32
N PRO A 73 3.94 -3.30 15.54
CA PRO A 73 4.50 -4.63 15.41
C PRO A 73 3.59 -5.52 16.25
N ARG A 74 2.90 -6.46 15.60
CA ARG A 74 2.11 -7.46 16.34
C ARG A 74 3.16 -8.09 17.23
N LYS A 75 3.12 -7.79 18.53
CA LYS A 75 3.85 -8.53 19.54
C LYS A 75 3.42 -9.96 19.30
N LEU A 76 4.25 -10.75 18.62
CA LEU A 76 4.12 -12.19 18.59
C LEU A 76 4.00 -12.59 20.06
N PRO A 77 2.98 -13.38 20.44
CA PRO A 77 2.98 -13.94 21.78
C PRO A 77 4.26 -14.78 21.86
N THR A 78 5.26 -14.27 22.58
CA THR A 78 6.35 -15.08 23.10
C THR A 78 5.67 -16.10 24.00
N PHE A 79 5.50 -17.30 23.47
CA PHE A 79 5.35 -18.50 24.29
C PHE A 79 6.70 -18.68 24.97
N ASP A 80 6.80 -18.14 26.19
CA ASP A 80 7.84 -18.48 27.14
C ASP A 80 7.42 -19.85 27.73
N ASP A 81 8.26 -20.87 27.53
CA ASP A 81 8.15 -22.20 28.14
C ASP A 81 8.78 -22.18 29.55
#